data_AF-A0A9P4HKU4-F1
#
_entry.id   AF-A0A9P4HKU4-F1
#
_cell.length_a   1.000
_cell.length_b   1.000
_cell.length_c   1.000
_cell.angle_alpha   90.00
_cell.angle_beta   90.00
_cell.angle_gamma   90.00
#
_symmetry.space_group_name_H-M   'P 1'
#
loop_
_entity.id
_entity.type
_entity.pdbx_description
1 polymer ?
#
loop_
_entity_poly.entity_id
_entity_poly.type
_entity_poly.pdbx_seq_one_letter_code
_entity_poly.pdbx_strand_id
1 'polypeptide(L)'
;MTTGDRSRGKRPQRGYRKFKTGLLNVTPIGDEVAICSKNAQESELLRLPPEIRAMIWRYALGYQNVWLSTVRPIKEASWTDRCQLLRTCRQIYSEAAMMPYKYNTFYVGTIANYSRHLNLGNIQLAQHIRIRSTLPEITRRFPRKQLSILQSVHITLFNPSSRVFGTIHPGHKVMQDAEEFFQGKEFECRIFERECFWLRAYNHG
;
A
#
# COMPACT_ATOMS: atom_id res chain seq x y z
N MET A 1 20.01 -30.33 -23.40
CA MET A 1 20.31 -29.48 -22.23
C MET A 1 19.29 -29.79 -21.14
N THR A 2 19.61 -30.74 -20.27
CA THR A 2 18.78 -31.19 -19.15
C THR A 2 19.07 -30.33 -17.93
N THR A 3 18.21 -29.36 -17.67
CA THR A 3 18.26 -28.57 -16.42
C THR A 3 17.91 -29.50 -15.26
N GLY A 4 18.89 -29.71 -14.38
CA GLY A 4 18.78 -30.61 -13.22
C GLY A 4 17.52 -30.33 -12.40
N ASP A 5 16.73 -31.39 -12.23
CA ASP A 5 15.57 -31.44 -11.35
C ASP A 5 16.06 -31.33 -9.90
N ARG A 6 16.23 -30.08 -9.43
CA ARG A 6 16.40 -29.81 -8.00
C ARG A 6 15.14 -30.31 -7.33
N SER A 7 15.27 -31.42 -6.60
CA SER A 7 14.23 -32.05 -5.78
C SER A 7 13.28 -31.00 -5.19
N ARG A 8 12.14 -30.81 -5.85
CA ARG A 8 11.17 -29.78 -5.45
C ARG A 8 10.58 -30.23 -4.12
N GLY A 9 11.11 -29.69 -3.03
CA GLY A 9 10.74 -30.09 -1.67
C GLY A 9 9.22 -30.07 -1.50
N LYS A 10 8.67 -31.18 -0.98
CA LYS A 10 7.23 -31.37 -0.75
C LYS A 10 6.63 -30.13 -0.08
N ARG A 11 5.43 -29.71 -0.52
CA ARG A 11 4.70 -28.63 0.15
C ARG A 11 4.38 -29.09 1.57
N PRO A 12 4.43 -28.19 2.57
CA PRO A 12 3.99 -28.54 3.92
C PRO A 12 2.54 -29.02 3.86
N GLN A 13 2.20 -29.98 4.72
CA GLN A 13 0.88 -30.63 4.75
C GLN A 13 -0.27 -29.62 5.00
N ARG A 14 0.05 -28.42 5.51
CA ARG A 14 -0.89 -27.31 5.67
C ARG A 14 -0.25 -25.98 5.25
N GLY A 15 -0.97 -25.23 4.42
CA GLY A 15 -0.66 -23.83 4.08
C GLY A 15 0.12 -23.63 2.79
N TYR A 16 0.06 -22.39 2.30
CA TYR A 16 0.81 -21.92 1.14
C TYR A 16 2.16 -21.35 1.60
N ARG A 17 3.22 -21.55 0.82
CA ARG A 17 4.50 -20.86 1.07
C ARG A 17 4.33 -19.37 0.79
N LYS A 18 4.87 -18.52 1.65
CA LYS A 18 4.93 -17.06 1.45
C LYS A 18 6.36 -16.64 1.10
N PHE A 19 6.49 -15.62 0.27
CA PHE A 19 7.76 -14.92 0.09
C PHE A 19 8.11 -14.11 1.35
N LYS A 20 9.36 -13.66 1.45
CA LYS A 20 9.79 -12.74 2.53
C LYS A 20 8.96 -11.45 2.55
N THR A 21 8.38 -11.07 1.41
CA THR A 21 7.47 -9.92 1.25
C THR A 21 6.08 -10.15 1.84
N GLY A 22 5.75 -11.38 2.27
CA GLY A 22 4.43 -11.75 2.79
C GLY A 22 3.42 -12.20 1.73
N LEU A 23 3.72 -12.00 0.44
CA LEU A 23 2.88 -12.49 -0.66
C LEU A 23 2.93 -14.02 -0.78
N LEU A 24 1.84 -14.62 -1.29
CA LEU A 24 1.78 -16.05 -1.54
C LEU A 24 2.67 -16.44 -2.71
N ASN A 25 3.44 -17.51 -2.54
CA ASN A 25 4.10 -18.19 -3.64
C ASN A 25 3.08 -19.10 -4.32
N VAL A 26 2.50 -18.61 -5.41
CA VAL A 26 1.46 -19.30 -6.18
C VAL A 26 1.99 -20.09 -7.36
N THR A 27 3.31 -20.29 -7.48
CA THR A 27 3.92 -21.06 -8.59
C THR A 27 3.21 -22.42 -8.73
N PRO A 28 2.64 -22.71 -9.92
CA PRO A 28 1.90 -23.95 -10.13
C PRO A 28 2.83 -25.16 -10.06
N ILE A 29 2.37 -26.25 -9.43
CA ILE A 29 3.12 -27.50 -9.31
C ILE A 29 2.16 -28.66 -9.57
N GLY A 30 2.62 -29.69 -10.29
CA GLY A 30 1.82 -30.88 -10.60
C GLY A 30 0.60 -30.53 -11.47
N ASP A 31 -0.56 -31.05 -11.09
CA ASP A 31 -1.82 -30.90 -11.83
C ASP A 31 -2.28 -29.43 -11.96
N GLU A 32 -1.82 -28.55 -11.07
CA GLU A 32 -2.08 -27.10 -11.16
C GLU A 32 -1.57 -26.50 -12.47
N VAL A 33 -0.51 -27.07 -13.07
CA VAL A 33 0.04 -26.61 -14.34
C VAL A 33 -0.97 -26.82 -15.48
N ALA A 34 -1.63 -27.99 -15.51
CA ALA A 34 -2.66 -28.28 -16.50
C ALA A 34 -3.87 -27.35 -16.35
N ILE A 35 -4.29 -27.08 -15.10
CA ILE A 35 -5.38 -26.13 -14.82
C ILE A 35 -5.02 -24.71 -15.29
N CYS A 36 -3.80 -24.24 -14.99
CA CYS A 36 -3.34 -22.94 -15.48
C CYS A 36 -3.30 -22.88 -17.01
N SER A 37 -2.85 -23.93 -17.69
CA SER A 37 -2.81 -23.99 -19.16
C SER A 37 -4.22 -23.96 -19.76
N LYS A 38 -5.16 -24.73 -19.18
CA LYS A 38 -6.56 -24.75 -19.61
C LYS A 38 -7.20 -23.38 -19.44
N ASN A 39 -7.01 -22.76 -18.27
CA ASN A 39 -7.53 -21.43 -17.98
C ASN A 39 -7.00 -20.37 -18.95
N ALA A 40 -5.72 -20.43 -19.33
CA ALA A 40 -5.14 -19.50 -20.30
C ALA A 40 -5.74 -19.64 -21.71
N GLN A 41 -6.24 -20.83 -22.08
CA GLN A 41 -6.82 -21.10 -23.40
C GLN A 41 -8.33 -20.83 -23.44
N GLU A 42 -9.05 -21.24 -22.40
CA GLU A 42 -10.52 -21.25 -22.39
C GLU A 42 -11.14 -20.03 -21.71
N SER A 43 -10.45 -19.39 -20.76
CA SER A 43 -11.01 -18.24 -20.07
C SER A 43 -10.95 -16.99 -20.94
N GLU A 44 -12.10 -16.39 -21.24
CA GLU A 44 -12.22 -15.12 -21.97
C GLU A 44 -11.38 -14.00 -21.36
N LEU A 45 -11.30 -13.95 -20.02
CA LEU A 45 -10.51 -12.95 -19.30
C LEU A 45 -9.01 -13.25 -19.34
N LEU A 46 -8.60 -14.53 -19.22
CA LEU A 46 -7.18 -14.91 -19.15
C LEU A 46 -6.53 -15.14 -20.52
N ARG A 47 -7.31 -15.15 -21.60
CA ARG A 47 -6.78 -15.12 -22.98
C ARG A 47 -6.49 -13.71 -23.48
N LEU A 48 -6.95 -12.67 -22.78
CA LEU A 48 -6.62 -11.29 -23.15
C LEU A 48 -5.12 -11.03 -23.06
N PRO A 49 -4.55 -10.13 -23.88
CA PRO A 49 -3.17 -9.70 -23.75
C PRO A 49 -2.84 -9.21 -22.32
N PRO A 50 -1.63 -9.48 -21.81
CA PRO A 50 -1.24 -9.09 -20.45
C PRO A 50 -1.45 -7.61 -20.13
N GLU A 51 -1.31 -6.72 -21.11
CA GLU A 51 -1.50 -5.28 -20.98
C GLU A 51 -2.96 -4.95 -20.64
N ILE A 52 -3.90 -5.56 -21.36
CA ILE A 52 -5.34 -5.39 -21.14
C ILE A 52 -5.73 -5.96 -19.78
N ARG A 53 -5.22 -7.15 -19.43
CA ARG A 53 -5.44 -7.72 -18.09
C ARG A 53 -4.92 -6.79 -17.00
N ALA A 54 -3.71 -6.26 -17.16
CA ALA A 54 -3.12 -5.33 -16.21
C ALA A 54 -3.98 -4.06 -16.04
N MET A 55 -4.56 -3.52 -17.12
CA MET A 55 -5.52 -2.42 -17.03
C MET A 55 -6.76 -2.81 -16.22
N ILE A 56 -7.38 -3.95 -16.52
CA ILE A 56 -8.56 -4.45 -15.78
C ILE A 56 -8.24 -4.60 -14.30
N TRP A 57 -7.12 -5.25 -13.97
CA TRP A 57 -6.66 -5.45 -12.59
C TRP A 57 -6.43 -4.12 -11.88
N ARG A 58 -5.81 -3.13 -12.56
CA ARG A 58 -5.60 -1.79 -11.99
C ARG A 58 -6.92 -1.10 -11.66
N TYR A 59 -7.91 -1.17 -12.54
CA TYR A 59 -9.22 -0.59 -12.28
C TYR A 59 -10.00 -1.32 -11.19
N ALA A 60 -9.92 -2.66 -11.16
CA ALA A 60 -10.64 -3.46 -10.17
C ALA A 60 -10.05 -3.37 -8.75
N LEU A 61 -8.72 -3.29 -8.64
CA LEU A 61 -8.00 -3.42 -7.37
C LEU A 61 -7.28 -2.14 -6.91
N GLY A 62 -7.16 -1.15 -7.79
CA GLY A 62 -6.41 0.08 -7.57
C GLY A 62 -7.29 1.33 -7.47
N TYR A 63 -6.65 2.49 -7.30
CA TYR A 63 -7.26 3.82 -7.28
C TYR A 63 -8.30 4.06 -6.19
N GLN A 64 -8.23 3.30 -5.10
CA GLN A 64 -9.13 3.43 -3.96
C GLN A 64 -8.44 4.09 -2.78
N ASN A 65 -9.23 4.83 -2.00
CA ASN A 65 -8.85 5.25 -0.65
C ASN A 65 -9.25 4.16 0.32
N VAL A 66 -8.28 3.59 1.03
CA VAL A 66 -8.56 2.49 1.95
C VAL A 66 -8.23 2.86 3.38
N TRP A 67 -9.27 2.86 4.22
CA TRP A 67 -9.21 3.32 5.59
C TRP A 67 -8.80 2.19 6.53
N LEU A 68 -7.67 2.38 7.19
CA LEU A 68 -7.16 1.48 8.21
C LEU A 68 -7.60 2.00 9.59
N SER A 69 -8.79 1.59 10.00
CA SER A 69 -9.33 1.87 11.33
C SER A 69 -8.92 0.77 12.30
N THR A 70 -8.46 1.18 13.48
CA THR A 70 -8.20 0.28 14.62
C THR A 70 -9.39 0.20 15.58
N VAL A 71 -10.40 1.07 15.42
CA VAL A 71 -11.40 1.32 16.46
C VAL A 71 -12.71 0.55 16.25
N ARG A 72 -12.96 0.04 15.04
CA ARG A 72 -13.97 -0.99 14.67
C ARG A 72 -13.81 -1.26 13.17
N PRO A 73 -13.99 -2.49 12.67
CA PRO A 73 -14.20 -2.70 11.24
C PRO A 73 -15.44 -1.88 10.86
N ILE A 74 -15.24 -0.82 10.07
CA ILE A 74 -16.34 -0.08 9.48
C ILE A 74 -17.11 -1.12 8.64
N LYS A 75 -18.44 -1.20 8.79
CA LYS A 75 -19.30 -2.12 8.02
C LYS A 75 -19.29 -1.84 6.50
N GLU A 76 -18.64 -0.76 6.07
CA GLU A 76 -18.34 -0.53 4.65
C GLU A 76 -17.52 -1.70 4.13
N ALA A 77 -17.91 -2.22 2.96
CA ALA A 77 -17.33 -3.38 2.28
C ALA A 77 -15.86 -3.55 2.66
N SER A 78 -15.61 -4.56 3.50
CA SER A 78 -14.33 -4.76 4.14
C SER A 78 -13.26 -4.84 3.06
N TRP A 79 -12.00 -4.49 3.37
CA TRP A 79 -10.88 -4.70 2.44
C TRP A 79 -10.93 -6.09 1.80
N THR A 80 -11.37 -7.09 2.57
CA THR A 80 -11.48 -8.47 2.13
C THR A 80 -12.45 -8.68 0.97
N ASP A 81 -13.50 -7.85 0.85
CA ASP A 81 -14.46 -7.91 -0.25
C ASP A 81 -13.85 -7.39 -1.56
N ARG A 82 -13.03 -6.34 -1.46
CA ARG A 82 -12.40 -5.72 -2.63
C ARG A 82 -11.22 -6.52 -3.19
N CYS A 83 -10.68 -7.44 -2.39
CA CYS A 83 -9.63 -8.38 -2.83
C CYS A 83 -10.17 -9.78 -3.14
N GLN A 84 -11.49 -9.97 -3.24
CA GLN A 84 -12.07 -11.27 -3.61
C GLN A 84 -11.55 -11.77 -4.96
N LEU A 85 -11.30 -10.87 -5.90
CA LEU A 85 -10.70 -11.19 -7.19
C LEU A 85 -9.34 -11.91 -7.06
N LEU A 86 -8.52 -11.56 -6.05
CA LEU A 86 -7.23 -12.22 -5.81
C LEU A 86 -7.39 -13.66 -5.29
N ARG A 87 -8.61 -14.07 -4.90
CA ARG A 87 -8.91 -15.40 -4.35
C ARG A 87 -9.50 -16.34 -5.39
N THR A 88 -9.80 -15.86 -6.60
CA THR A 88 -10.48 -16.66 -7.63
C THR A 88 -9.54 -17.70 -8.27
N CYS A 89 -8.34 -17.28 -8.69
CA CYS A 89 -7.34 -18.19 -9.24
C CYS A 89 -5.89 -17.73 -9.02
N ARG A 90 -4.95 -18.67 -9.15
CA ARG A 90 -3.51 -18.45 -8.95
C ARG A 90 -2.91 -17.49 -9.96
N GLN A 91 -3.35 -17.53 -11.22
CA GLN A 91 -2.85 -16.66 -12.28
C GLN A 91 -3.19 -15.19 -11.97
N ILE A 92 -4.45 -14.91 -11.63
CA ILE A 92 -4.88 -13.55 -11.22
C ILE A 92 -4.09 -13.08 -10.01
N TYR A 93 -3.91 -13.93 -8.99
CA TYR A 93 -3.08 -13.58 -7.84
C TYR A 93 -1.64 -13.21 -8.27
N SER A 94 -0.99 -14.01 -9.13
CA SER A 94 0.38 -13.75 -9.57
C SER A 94 0.54 -12.44 -10.33
N GLU A 95 -0.46 -12.05 -11.12
CA GLU A 95 -0.44 -10.82 -11.92
C GLU A 95 -0.80 -9.58 -11.10
N ALA A 96 -1.72 -9.73 -10.13
CA ALA A 96 -2.43 -8.59 -9.57
C ALA A 96 -2.20 -8.36 -8.07
N ALA A 97 -1.57 -9.29 -7.34
CA ALA A 97 -1.43 -9.18 -5.88
C ALA A 97 -0.67 -7.92 -5.39
N MET A 98 0.17 -7.32 -6.23
CA MET A 98 0.86 -6.06 -5.92
C MET A 98 0.00 -4.80 -6.15
N MET A 99 -1.05 -4.90 -6.96
CA MET A 99 -1.84 -3.74 -7.38
C MET A 99 -2.54 -3.02 -6.23
N PRO A 100 -3.13 -3.72 -5.23
CA PRO A 100 -3.70 -3.03 -4.08
C PRO A 100 -2.71 -2.17 -3.32
N TYR A 101 -1.42 -2.51 -3.34
CA TYR A 101 -0.38 -1.76 -2.63
C TYR A 101 0.21 -0.64 -3.47
N LYS A 102 0.29 -0.85 -4.78
CA LYS A 102 0.87 0.08 -5.74
C LYS A 102 -0.07 1.22 -6.12
N TYR A 103 -1.38 0.97 -6.23
CA TYR A 103 -2.32 1.94 -6.81
C TYR A 103 -3.36 2.50 -5.84
N ASN A 104 -3.44 1.99 -4.61
CA ASN A 104 -4.34 2.54 -3.59
C ASN A 104 -3.62 3.49 -2.65
N THR A 105 -4.39 4.42 -2.08
CA THR A 105 -3.94 5.29 -0.99
C THR A 105 -4.47 4.77 0.33
N PHE A 106 -3.57 4.45 1.26
CA PHE A 106 -3.93 3.90 2.56
C PHE A 106 -4.06 5.03 3.58
N TYR A 107 -5.26 5.22 4.14
CA TYR A 107 -5.50 6.20 5.18
C TYR A 107 -5.28 5.59 6.55
N VAL A 108 -4.41 6.20 7.35
CA VAL A 108 -4.15 5.78 8.72
C VAL A 108 -4.30 6.95 9.67
N GLY A 109 -5.14 6.75 10.70
CA GLY A 109 -5.55 7.85 11.58
C GLY A 109 -4.44 8.46 12.44
N THR A 110 -3.38 7.70 12.76
CA THR A 110 -2.23 8.14 13.55
C THR A 110 -0.97 7.39 13.14
N ILE A 111 0.22 7.94 13.45
CA ILE A 111 1.48 7.23 13.20
C ILE A 111 1.59 5.93 14.02
N ALA A 112 1.02 5.89 15.23
CA ALA A 112 0.98 4.67 16.05
C ALA A 112 0.14 3.57 15.38
N ASN A 113 -1.00 3.93 14.79
CA ASN A 113 -1.79 2.99 13.99
C ASN A 113 -1.01 2.54 12.75
N TYR A 114 -0.26 3.44 12.10
CA TYR A 114 0.58 3.10 10.95
C TYR A 114 1.63 2.05 11.33
N SER A 115 2.40 2.28 12.40
CA SER A 115 3.38 1.32 12.91
C SER A 115 2.72 -0.02 13.25
N ARG A 116 1.51 -0.03 13.82
CA ARG A 116 0.77 -1.26 14.11
C ARG A 116 0.42 -2.02 12.83
N HIS A 117 -0.20 -1.37 11.84
CA HIS A 117 -0.55 -2.03 10.58
C HIS A 117 0.68 -2.49 9.80
N LEU A 118 1.79 -1.76 9.91
CA LEU A 118 3.07 -2.17 9.33
C LEU A 118 3.61 -3.44 9.99
N ASN A 119 3.62 -3.51 11.32
CA ASN A 119 4.09 -4.67 12.08
C ASN A 119 3.22 -5.91 11.85
N LEU A 120 1.92 -5.73 11.61
CA LEU A 120 1.02 -6.81 11.21
C LEU A 120 1.22 -7.26 9.75
N GLY A 121 2.04 -6.53 8.99
CA GLY A 121 2.31 -6.83 7.59
C GLY A 121 1.20 -6.43 6.62
N ASN A 122 0.25 -5.60 7.05
CA ASN A 122 -0.91 -5.20 6.25
C ASN A 122 -0.57 -4.18 5.16
N ILE A 123 0.50 -3.39 5.36
CA ILE A 123 0.84 -2.24 4.49
C ILE A 123 2.33 -2.11 4.20
N GLN A 124 3.11 -3.15 4.47
CA GLN A 124 4.56 -3.18 4.25
C GLN A 124 5.00 -2.98 2.79
N LEU A 125 4.08 -3.12 1.85
CA LEU A 125 4.30 -2.91 0.41
C LEU A 125 3.60 -1.65 -0.12
N ALA A 126 2.87 -0.92 0.73
CA ALA A 126 2.08 0.24 0.31
C ALA A 126 2.99 1.36 -0.22
N GLN A 127 2.64 1.91 -1.39
CA GLN A 127 3.41 2.97 -2.03
C GLN A 127 2.85 4.37 -1.75
N HIS A 128 1.56 4.45 -1.42
CA HIS A 128 0.87 5.71 -1.15
C HIS A 128 0.18 5.65 0.20
N ILE A 129 0.54 6.55 1.11
CA ILE A 129 -0.02 6.58 2.46
C ILE A 129 -0.49 7.98 2.80
N ARG A 130 -1.66 8.06 3.44
CA ARG A 130 -2.15 9.29 4.06
C ARG A 130 -2.20 9.09 5.58
N ILE A 131 -1.47 9.90 6.32
CA ILE A 131 -1.41 9.85 7.79
C ILE A 131 -1.89 11.17 8.37
N ARG A 132 -2.75 11.11 9.38
CA ARG A 132 -3.06 12.27 10.22
C ARG A 132 -2.18 12.22 11.46
N SER A 133 -1.31 13.20 11.63
CA SER A 133 -0.35 13.23 12.74
C SER A 133 0.26 14.62 12.89
N THR A 134 0.99 14.88 13.97
CA THR A 134 1.85 16.06 14.07
C THR A 134 3.22 15.78 13.44
N LEU A 135 3.90 16.81 12.95
CA LEU A 135 5.23 16.66 12.35
C LEU A 135 6.25 16.10 13.35
N PRO A 136 6.34 16.58 14.60
CA PRO A 136 7.25 16.01 15.60
C PRO A 136 6.99 14.51 15.85
N GLU A 137 5.73 14.08 15.77
CA GLU A 137 5.41 12.67 15.94
C GLU A 137 5.85 11.84 14.73
N ILE A 138 5.73 12.38 13.52
CA ILE A 138 6.20 11.73 12.28
C ILE A 138 7.72 11.63 12.30
N THR A 139 8.44 12.72 12.49
CA THR A 139 9.91 12.72 12.46
C THR A 139 10.50 11.77 13.51
N ARG A 140 9.85 11.66 14.66
CA ARG A 140 10.27 10.77 15.76
C ARG A 140 9.90 9.30 15.55
N ARG A 141 8.71 9.00 15.04
CA ARG A 141 8.14 7.64 15.05
C ARG A 141 8.04 6.98 13.69
N PHE A 142 8.20 7.72 12.59
CA PHE A 142 8.03 7.16 11.27
C PHE A 142 9.16 6.16 10.97
N PRO A 143 8.84 4.91 10.60
CA PRO A 143 9.83 3.88 10.31
C PRO A 143 10.62 4.23 9.04
N ARG A 144 11.84 4.75 9.21
CA ARG A 144 12.70 5.22 8.09
C ARG A 144 12.89 4.18 6.99
N LYS A 145 12.91 2.89 7.31
CA LYS A 145 13.00 1.80 6.32
C LYS A 145 11.85 1.79 5.30
N GLN A 146 10.71 2.40 5.62
CA GLN A 146 9.57 2.50 4.69
C GLN A 146 9.72 3.64 3.68
N LEU A 147 10.57 4.64 3.96
CA LEU A 147 10.77 5.77 3.05
C LEU A 147 11.31 5.32 1.69
N SER A 148 12.11 4.25 1.64
CA SER A 148 12.63 3.74 0.36
C SER A 148 11.55 3.15 -0.55
N ILE A 149 10.46 2.62 0.02
CA ILE A 149 9.38 1.95 -0.71
C ILE A 149 8.28 2.94 -1.11
N LEU A 150 8.05 3.96 -0.28
CA LEU A 150 7.00 4.93 -0.49
C LEU A 150 7.27 5.80 -1.72
N GLN A 151 6.21 6.05 -2.48
CA GLN A 151 6.19 7.00 -3.59
C GLN A 151 5.57 8.32 -3.15
N SER A 152 4.45 8.26 -2.41
CA SER A 152 3.82 9.45 -1.84
C SER A 152 3.38 9.29 -0.39
N VAL A 153 3.51 10.38 0.38
CA VAL A 153 3.08 10.47 1.79
C VAL A 153 2.30 11.75 2.00
N HIS A 154 0.99 11.63 2.22
CA HIS A 154 0.12 12.77 2.52
C HIS A 154 -0.01 12.91 4.04
N ILE A 155 0.39 14.05 4.58
CA ILE A 155 0.36 14.33 6.01
C ILE A 155 -0.70 15.38 6.27
N THR A 156 -1.68 15.03 7.10
CA THR A 156 -2.59 16.03 7.66
C THR A 156 -2.08 16.43 9.03
N LEU A 157 -1.45 17.60 9.11
CA LEU A 157 -1.00 18.20 10.35
C LEU A 157 -2.19 18.74 11.12
N PHE A 158 -2.37 18.18 12.31
CA PHE A 158 -3.29 18.72 13.29
C PHE A 158 -2.51 19.53 14.31
N ASN A 159 -2.79 20.83 14.45
CA ASN A 159 -2.21 21.64 15.51
C ASN A 159 -3.17 21.62 16.73
N PRO A 160 -2.89 20.83 17.77
CA PRO A 160 -3.75 20.81 18.96
C PRO A 160 -3.69 22.12 19.77
N SER A 161 -2.72 23.00 19.49
CA SER A 161 -2.33 24.11 20.37
C SER A 161 -2.72 25.50 19.87
N SER A 162 -3.59 25.62 18.84
CA SER A 162 -3.99 26.90 18.23
C SER A 162 -4.79 27.87 19.13
N ARG A 163 -4.76 27.70 20.46
CA ARG A 163 -5.27 28.70 21.40
C ARG A 163 -4.23 29.73 21.83
N VAL A 164 -2.94 29.55 21.51
CA VAL A 164 -1.90 30.26 22.24
C VAL A 164 -0.84 30.86 21.29
N PHE A 165 -0.93 32.19 21.18
CA PHE A 165 0.02 33.19 20.65
C PHE A 165 0.22 33.33 19.14
N GLY A 166 -0.09 34.55 18.67
CA GLY A 166 0.34 35.08 17.39
C GLY A 166 1.84 35.26 17.32
N THR A 167 2.31 35.54 16.11
CA THR A 167 3.70 35.82 15.73
C THR A 167 4.63 34.61 15.65
N ILE A 168 4.43 33.83 14.58
CA ILE A 168 5.40 33.38 13.55
C ILE A 168 4.62 32.33 12.77
N HIS A 169 4.43 32.50 11.45
CA HIS A 169 3.79 31.48 10.60
C HIS A 169 4.55 30.15 10.77
N PRO A 170 4.01 29.17 11.52
CA PRO A 170 4.75 27.93 11.84
C PRO A 170 4.97 27.08 10.59
N GLY A 171 4.26 27.40 9.50
CA GLY A 171 4.28 26.67 8.25
C GLY A 171 5.66 26.53 7.64
N HIS A 172 6.47 27.59 7.57
CA HIS A 172 7.70 27.53 6.76
C HIS A 172 8.75 26.57 7.32
N LYS A 173 9.06 26.66 8.62
CA LYS A 173 10.01 25.74 9.27
C LYS A 173 9.50 24.30 9.27
N VAL A 174 8.21 24.12 9.57
CA VAL A 174 7.57 22.79 9.55
C VAL A 174 7.64 22.18 8.14
N MET A 175 7.48 22.98 7.09
CA MET A 175 7.61 22.51 5.71
C MET A 175 9.05 22.13 5.37
N GLN A 176 10.04 22.95 5.74
CA GLN A 176 11.46 22.62 5.54
C GLN A 176 11.87 21.32 6.26
N ASP A 177 11.48 21.19 7.53
CA ASP A 177 11.74 19.98 8.33
C ASP A 177 11.06 18.74 7.70
N ALA A 178 9.88 18.91 7.09
CA ALA A 178 9.19 17.83 6.38
C ALA A 178 9.87 17.48 5.05
N GLU A 179 10.27 18.47 4.26
CA GLU A 179 11.00 18.29 3.00
C GLU A 179 12.31 17.55 3.22
N GLU A 180 13.09 17.99 4.21
CA GLU A 180 14.34 17.34 4.60
C GLU A 180 14.10 15.89 5.04
N PHE A 181 13.03 15.64 5.79
CA PHE A 181 12.71 14.30 6.26
C PHE A 181 12.27 13.35 5.14
N PHE A 182 11.48 13.84 4.17
CA PHE A 182 10.93 13.01 3.09
C PHE A 182 11.80 12.93 1.83
N GLN A 183 12.90 13.69 1.72
CA GLN A 183 13.99 13.46 0.75
C GLN A 183 13.52 13.15 -0.68
N GLY A 184 12.77 14.07 -1.30
CA GLY A 184 12.35 13.93 -2.70
C GLY A 184 11.12 13.05 -2.94
N LYS A 185 10.47 12.53 -1.89
CA LYS A 185 9.15 11.89 -2.04
C LYS A 185 8.06 12.93 -2.26
N GLU A 186 7.02 12.55 -3.01
CA GLU A 186 5.83 13.39 -3.10
C GLU A 186 5.17 13.46 -1.73
N PHE A 187 5.13 14.65 -1.13
CA PHE A 187 4.47 14.84 0.14
C PHE A 187 3.48 16.01 0.04
N GLU A 188 2.32 15.82 0.65
CA GLU A 188 1.31 16.87 0.73
C GLU A 188 1.05 17.13 2.21
N CYS A 189 1.35 18.34 2.67
CA CYS A 189 1.10 18.75 4.03
C CYS A 189 -0.16 19.62 4.09
N ARG A 190 -1.18 19.18 4.83
CA ARG A 190 -2.39 19.96 5.08
C ARG A 190 -2.42 20.41 6.54
N ILE A 191 -2.42 21.72 6.76
CA ILE A 191 -2.57 22.31 8.10
C ILE A 191 -4.06 22.61 8.30
N PHE A 192 -4.68 21.95 9.28
CA PHE A 192 -6.08 22.21 9.64
C PHE A 192 -6.13 23.37 10.65
N GLU A 193 -6.18 24.60 10.16
CA GLU A 193 -6.59 25.78 10.94
C GLU A 193 -8.07 26.08 10.66
N ARG A 194 -8.73 26.86 11.53
CA ARG A 194 -10.15 27.22 11.35
C ARG A 194 -10.41 27.95 10.02
N GLU A 195 -9.36 28.46 9.38
CA GLU A 195 -9.33 28.89 7.99
C GLU A 195 -8.38 27.96 7.21
N CYS A 196 -8.89 27.33 6.14
CA CYS A 196 -8.16 26.31 5.40
C CYS A 196 -7.09 26.93 4.50
N PHE A 197 -5.82 26.86 4.89
CA PHE A 197 -4.71 27.18 3.98
C PHE A 197 -4.24 25.92 3.23
N TRP A 198 -4.20 26.00 1.90
CA TRP A 198 -3.68 24.95 1.04
C TRP A 198 -2.25 25.30 0.61
N LEU A 199 -1.28 24.48 0.99
CA LEU A 199 0.09 24.58 0.49
C LEU A 199 0.48 23.23 -0.09
N ARG A 200 0.63 23.18 -1.41
CA ARG A 200 1.04 21.99 -2.15
C ARG A 200 2.51 22.18 -2.53
N ALA A 201 3.41 21.53 -1.80
CA ALA A 201 4.79 21.43 -2.23
C ALA A 201 4.89 20.26 -3.21
N TYR A 202 5.20 20.56 -4.47
CA TYR A 202 5.57 19.54 -5.44
C TYR A 202 7.08 19.51 -5.51
N ASN A 203 7.67 18.38 -5.16
CA ASN A 203 9.06 18.14 -5.50
C ASN A 203 9.10 17.67 -6.95
N HIS A 204 9.31 18.60 -7.88
CA HIS A 204 9.64 18.28 -9.27
C HIS A 204 11.14 17.99 -9.35
N GLY A 205 11.52 16.80 -8.88
CA GLY A 205 12.85 16.23 -9.05
C GLY A 205 12.90 15.25 -10.19
#